data_AF-A0A9Q2CZE8-F1
#
_entry.id   AF-A0A9Q2CZE8-F1
#
_cell.length_a   1.000
_cell.length_b   1.000
_cell.length_c   1.000
_cell.angle_alpha   90.00
_cell.angle_beta   90.00
_cell.angle_gamma   90.00
#
_symmetry.space_group_name_H-M   'P 1'
#
loop_
_entity.id
_entity.type
_entity.pdbx_description
1 polymer ?
#
loop_
_entity_poly.entity_id
_entity_poly.type
_entity_poly.pdbx_seq_one_letter_code
_entity_poly.pdbx_strand_id
1 'polypeptide(L)'
;MKVPKHFKRDVMYIEPIYDEIYMCQAVSASGVIRYKKSSEQWLNEYLTYFYSTNLAAIRSHVKINFDIHRMIPICVDLDYQFILFPLNSSKNKNVYFLNLSKVYRFFKRENQTVIEFICGEELVVDIPLSQCESQYNKATRIYDKYVKFKQFRERYLSTTVETIYTINHK
;
A
#
# COMPACT_ATOMS: atom_id res chain seq x y z
N MET A 1 -6.81 27.18 0.09
CA MET A 1 -5.88 26.15 -0.41
C MET A 1 -6.68 25.17 -1.26
N LYS A 2 -6.33 24.92 -2.53
CA LYS A 2 -7.06 23.93 -3.35
C LYS A 2 -6.64 22.51 -2.93
N VAL A 3 -7.61 21.64 -2.68
CA VAL A 3 -7.35 20.22 -2.37
C VAL A 3 -6.63 19.60 -3.59
N PRO A 4 -5.47 18.94 -3.40
CA PRO A 4 -4.78 18.31 -4.52
C PRO A 4 -5.64 17.20 -5.14
N LYS A 5 -5.50 17.02 -6.45
CA LYS A 5 -6.10 15.86 -7.14
C LYS A 5 -5.53 14.60 -6.51
N HIS A 6 -6.38 13.71 -6.01
CA HIS A 6 -5.98 12.54 -5.24
C HIS A 6 -6.78 11.31 -5.64
N PHE A 7 -6.18 10.14 -5.45
CA PHE A 7 -6.88 8.87 -5.48
C PHE A 7 -7.48 8.58 -4.10
N LYS A 8 -8.47 7.69 -4.07
CA LYS A 8 -9.12 7.21 -2.85
C LYS A 8 -8.60 5.83 -2.49
N ARG A 9 -9.01 5.32 -1.34
CA ARG A 9 -8.59 4.00 -0.81
C ARG A 9 -9.10 2.81 -1.66
N ASP A 10 -10.08 3.05 -2.52
CA ASP A 10 -10.59 2.06 -3.48
C ASP A 10 -9.67 1.86 -4.69
N VAL A 11 -8.59 2.63 -4.81
CA VAL A 11 -7.56 2.44 -5.85
C VAL A 11 -7.05 1.00 -5.83
N MET A 12 -7.06 0.35 -6.98
CA MET A 12 -6.49 -0.98 -7.19
C MET A 12 -4.99 -0.87 -7.43
N TYR A 13 -4.59 0.08 -8.27
CA TYR A 13 -3.20 0.31 -8.61
C TYR A 13 -2.91 1.74 -9.07
N ILE A 14 -1.63 2.10 -9.03
CA ILE A 14 -1.09 3.31 -9.65
C ILE A 14 -0.03 2.87 -10.64
N GLU A 15 -0.20 3.24 -11.90
CA GLU A 15 0.72 2.85 -12.97
C GLU A 15 1.35 4.05 -13.66
N PRO A 16 2.60 3.92 -14.14
CA PRO A 16 3.18 4.84 -15.11
C PRO A 16 2.38 4.87 -16.41
N ILE A 17 2.22 6.06 -16.98
CA ILE A 17 1.73 6.25 -18.35
C ILE A 17 2.70 7.15 -19.10
N TYR A 18 2.78 6.94 -20.42
CA TYR A 18 3.62 7.73 -21.32
C TYR A 18 2.70 8.63 -22.15
N ASP A 19 2.34 9.77 -21.57
CA ASP A 19 1.49 10.80 -22.15
C ASP A 19 2.24 12.14 -22.11
N GLU A 20 1.92 13.07 -23.00
CA GLU A 20 2.60 14.38 -23.07
C GLU A 20 2.40 15.22 -21.81
N ILE A 21 1.29 15.02 -21.09
CA ILE A 21 0.89 15.82 -19.93
C ILE A 21 0.96 15.00 -18.63
N TYR A 22 0.60 13.73 -18.69
CA TYR A 22 0.47 12.87 -17.52
C TYR A 22 1.58 11.82 -17.42
N MET A 23 2.09 11.59 -16.21
CA MET A 23 3.17 10.64 -15.95
C MET A 23 2.69 9.36 -15.25
N CYS A 24 1.53 9.40 -14.60
CA CYS A 24 0.91 8.24 -13.99
C CYS A 24 -0.61 8.37 -13.92
N GLN A 25 -1.27 7.24 -13.66
CA GLN A 25 -2.69 7.19 -13.34
C GLN A 25 -2.98 6.23 -12.19
N ALA A 26 -3.98 6.57 -11.39
CA ALA A 26 -4.56 5.69 -10.39
C ALA A 26 -5.85 5.10 -10.96
N VAL A 27 -5.99 3.79 -10.89
CA VAL A 27 -7.14 3.04 -11.41
C VAL A 27 -7.91 2.45 -10.24
N SER A 28 -9.20 2.72 -10.18
CA SER A 28 -10.18 2.13 -9.27
C SER A 28 -11.38 1.62 -10.07
N ALA A 29 -12.22 0.79 -9.46
CA ALA A 29 -13.50 0.39 -10.05
C ALA A 29 -14.41 1.60 -10.36
N SER A 30 -14.20 2.73 -9.67
CA SER A 30 -14.94 3.98 -9.85
C SER A 30 -14.40 4.87 -10.98
N GLY A 31 -13.25 4.54 -11.57
CA GLY A 31 -12.67 5.24 -12.70
C GLY A 31 -11.17 5.47 -12.60
N VAL A 32 -10.66 6.33 -13.49
CA VAL A 32 -9.22 6.60 -13.66
C VAL A 32 -8.90 8.05 -13.35
N ILE A 33 -7.88 8.27 -12.53
CA ILE A 33 -7.40 9.59 -12.15
C ILE A 33 -5.96 9.75 -12.64
N ARG A 34 -5.75 10.62 -13.65
CA ARG A 34 -4.42 10.91 -14.20
C ARG A 34 -3.70 12.02 -13.44
N TYR A 35 -2.38 11.92 -13.32
CA TYR A 35 -1.54 12.90 -12.63
C TYR A 35 -0.27 13.24 -13.40
N LYS A 36 0.15 14.50 -13.28
CA LYS A 36 1.26 15.10 -14.05
C LYS A 36 2.66 14.83 -13.50
N LYS A 37 2.76 14.14 -12.36
CA LYS A 37 4.02 13.81 -11.67
C LYS A 37 4.17 12.31 -11.56
N SER A 38 5.37 11.84 -11.21
CA SER A 38 5.61 10.41 -10.99
C SER A 38 4.70 9.84 -9.90
N SER A 39 4.47 8.53 -9.91
CA SER A 39 3.64 7.83 -8.93
C SER A 39 4.16 8.06 -7.51
N GLU A 40 5.49 8.08 -7.33
CA GLU A 40 6.11 8.38 -6.03
C GLU A 40 5.90 9.83 -5.61
N GLN A 41 6.06 10.79 -6.51
CA GLN A 41 5.83 12.20 -6.19
C GLN A 41 4.36 12.44 -5.83
N TRP A 42 3.43 11.83 -6.57
CA TRP A 42 2.01 11.92 -6.28
C TRP A 42 1.66 11.31 -4.93
N LEU A 43 2.18 10.11 -4.65
CA LEU A 43 1.98 9.43 -3.37
C LEU A 43 2.59 10.23 -2.22
N ASN A 44 3.75 10.85 -2.41
CA ASN A 44 4.36 11.72 -1.40
C ASN A 44 3.50 12.95 -1.09
N GLU A 45 2.96 13.62 -2.12
CA GLU A 45 2.04 14.74 -1.94
C GLU A 45 0.74 14.31 -1.25
N TYR A 46 0.19 13.15 -1.63
CA TYR A 46 -0.97 12.56 -0.97
C TYR A 46 -0.72 12.32 0.52
N LEU A 47 0.40 11.69 0.86
CA LEU A 47 0.79 11.41 2.24
C LEU A 47 1.02 12.67 3.07
N THR A 48 1.65 13.69 2.47
CA THR A 48 1.88 14.97 3.17
C THR A 48 0.59 15.71 3.42
N TYR A 49 -0.35 15.69 2.48
CA TYR A 49 -1.62 16.40 2.61
C TYR A 49 -2.60 15.72 3.57
N PHE A 50 -2.78 14.39 3.46
CA PHE A 50 -3.82 13.67 4.20
C PHE A 50 -3.34 13.00 5.50
N TYR A 51 -2.04 12.72 5.62
CA TYR A 51 -1.48 11.93 6.71
C TYR A 51 -0.32 12.63 7.43
N SER A 52 -0.02 13.88 7.08
CA SER A 52 1.09 14.66 7.66
C SER A 52 2.42 13.91 7.70
N THR A 53 2.67 13.07 6.68
CA THR A 53 3.86 12.21 6.57
C THR A 53 4.42 12.24 5.15
N ASN A 54 5.51 11.50 4.90
CA ASN A 54 6.13 11.43 3.59
C ASN A 54 6.72 10.03 3.33
N LEU A 55 7.08 9.77 2.07
CA LEU A 55 7.64 8.49 1.66
C LEU A 55 8.93 8.13 2.39
N ALA A 56 9.79 9.11 2.70
CA ALA A 56 11.06 8.87 3.37
C ALA A 56 10.85 8.37 4.79
N ALA A 57 9.94 8.99 5.55
CA ALA A 57 9.58 8.59 6.90
C ALA A 57 9.00 7.17 6.93
N ILE A 58 8.03 6.87 6.05
CA ILE A 58 7.44 5.52 5.95
C ILE A 58 8.51 4.49 5.61
N ARG A 59 9.36 4.77 4.62
CA ARG A 59 10.44 3.85 4.22
C ARG A 59 11.44 3.60 5.33
N SER A 60 11.81 4.63 6.08
CA SER A 60 12.70 4.50 7.24
C SER A 60 12.08 3.59 8.30
N HIS A 61 10.81 3.83 8.64
CA HIS A 61 10.08 3.01 9.59
C HIS A 61 10.01 1.55 9.15
N VAL A 62 9.71 1.29 7.86
CA VAL A 62 9.62 -0.08 7.36
C VAL A 62 10.99 -0.77 7.36
N LYS A 63 12.07 -0.08 6.98
CA LYS A 63 13.44 -0.62 7.06
C LYS A 63 13.79 -1.09 8.48
N ILE A 64 13.57 -0.24 9.47
CA ILE A 64 13.92 -0.50 10.87
C ILE A 64 13.10 -1.68 11.43
N ASN A 65 11.80 -1.72 11.14
CA ASN A 65 10.90 -2.65 11.80
C ASN A 65 10.70 -3.99 11.06
N PHE A 66 11.05 -4.07 9.78
CA PHE A 66 10.76 -5.23 8.92
C PHE A 66 11.96 -5.72 8.10
N ASP A 67 13.12 -5.07 8.20
CA ASP A 67 14.34 -5.43 7.46
C ASP A 67 14.16 -5.45 5.93
N ILE A 68 13.30 -4.58 5.40
CA ILE A 68 13.05 -4.45 3.96
C ILE A 68 13.79 -3.21 3.45
N HIS A 69 14.82 -3.42 2.63
CA HIS A 69 15.70 -2.33 2.15
C HIS A 69 15.41 -1.85 0.72
N ARG A 70 14.77 -2.69 -0.09
CA ARG A 70 14.52 -2.43 -1.52
C ARG A 70 13.05 -2.65 -1.85
N MET A 71 12.51 -1.79 -2.72
CA MET A 71 11.12 -1.86 -3.17
C MET A 71 10.17 -1.93 -1.97
N ILE A 72 10.31 -0.94 -1.09
CA ILE A 72 9.65 -0.92 0.21
C ILE A 72 8.15 -0.64 0.02
N PRO A 73 7.25 -1.49 0.54
CA PRO A 73 5.83 -1.19 0.59
C PRO A 73 5.54 0.09 1.39
N ILE A 74 4.60 0.89 0.89
CA ILE A 74 4.20 2.16 1.48
C ILE A 74 2.93 1.93 2.28
N CYS A 75 3.06 1.90 3.60
CA CYS A 75 1.95 1.69 4.53
C CYS A 75 1.23 3.03 4.73
N VAL A 76 0.16 3.25 3.97
CA VAL A 76 -0.61 4.50 4.02
C VAL A 76 -1.56 4.49 5.21
N ASP A 77 -2.33 3.42 5.36
CA ASP A 77 -3.28 3.24 6.45
C ASP A 77 -3.43 1.75 6.77
N LEU A 78 -2.86 1.34 7.90
CA LEU A 78 -2.83 -0.07 8.29
C LEU A 78 -4.17 -0.57 8.82
N ASP A 79 -5.03 0.29 9.38
CA ASP A 79 -6.37 -0.12 9.85
C ASP A 79 -7.26 -0.57 8.70
N TYR A 80 -7.03 -0.02 7.50
CA TYR A 80 -7.79 -0.34 6.28
C TYR A 80 -7.02 -1.23 5.30
N GLN A 81 -5.90 -1.81 5.73
CA GLN A 81 -5.00 -2.59 4.86
C GLN A 81 -4.58 -1.81 3.59
N PHE A 82 -4.54 -0.47 3.67
CA PHE A 82 -4.15 0.39 2.56
C PHE A 82 -2.62 0.47 2.49
N ILE A 83 -2.04 -0.58 1.93
CA ILE A 83 -0.61 -0.72 1.71
C ILE A 83 -0.36 -0.76 0.20
N LEU A 84 0.39 0.21 -0.29
CA LEU A 84 0.80 0.28 -1.70
C LEU A 84 2.18 -0.34 -1.85
N PHE A 85 2.28 -1.50 -2.50
CA PHE A 85 3.57 -2.16 -2.72
C PHE A 85 4.04 -2.00 -4.16
N PRO A 86 5.33 -1.72 -4.37
CA PRO A 86 5.86 -1.45 -5.70
C PRO A 86 6.13 -2.74 -6.47
N LEU A 87 5.80 -2.76 -7.76
CA LEU A 87 6.14 -3.88 -8.66
C LEU A 87 7.46 -3.68 -9.39
N ASN A 88 8.02 -2.47 -9.42
CA ASN A 88 9.34 -2.18 -10.00
C ASN A 88 10.12 -1.17 -9.14
N SER A 89 11.43 -1.03 -9.40
CA SER A 89 12.27 -0.05 -8.72
C SER A 89 12.18 1.32 -9.38
N SER A 90 12.22 2.37 -8.56
CA SER A 90 12.29 3.77 -9.00
C SER A 90 13.60 4.18 -9.67
N LYS A 91 14.65 3.34 -9.60
CA LYS A 91 15.98 3.69 -10.14
C LYS A 91 15.97 4.04 -11.62
N ASN A 92 15.11 3.39 -12.42
CA ASN A 92 15.17 3.50 -13.88
C ASN A 92 13.81 3.80 -14.55
N LYS A 93 12.70 3.74 -13.81
CA LYS A 93 11.34 3.93 -14.33
C LYS A 93 10.43 4.50 -13.25
N ASN A 94 9.37 5.20 -13.65
CA ASN A 94 8.29 5.53 -12.73
C ASN A 94 7.72 4.23 -12.11
N VAL A 95 7.30 4.30 -10.85
CA VAL A 95 6.95 3.13 -10.05
C VAL A 95 5.49 2.75 -10.27
N TYR A 96 5.28 1.46 -10.48
CA TYR A 96 3.99 0.80 -10.46
C TYR A 96 3.68 0.35 -9.04
N PHE A 97 2.54 0.74 -8.48
CA PHE A 97 2.08 0.33 -7.15
C PHE A 97 0.79 -0.47 -7.23
N LEU A 98 0.70 -1.56 -6.47
CA LEU A 98 -0.54 -2.30 -6.22
C LEU A 98 -1.04 -2.07 -4.80
N ASN A 99 -2.35 -2.00 -4.63
CA ASN A 99 -2.99 -1.94 -3.32
C ASN A 99 -3.23 -3.35 -2.76
N LEU A 100 -2.60 -3.65 -1.62
CA LEU A 100 -2.71 -4.95 -0.95
C LEU A 100 -4.17 -5.37 -0.71
N SER A 101 -5.01 -4.46 -0.23
CA SER A 101 -6.42 -4.74 0.07
C SER A 101 -7.27 -5.11 -1.15
N LYS A 102 -6.76 -4.89 -2.37
CA LYS A 102 -7.51 -5.09 -3.62
C LYS A 102 -7.06 -6.32 -4.39
N VAL A 103 -5.86 -6.82 -4.14
CA VAL A 103 -5.33 -8.00 -4.84
C VAL A 103 -6.00 -9.26 -4.28
N TYR A 104 -6.56 -10.08 -5.17
CA TYR A 104 -7.06 -11.41 -4.82
C TYR A 104 -5.98 -12.47 -5.01
N ARG A 105 -5.39 -12.54 -6.21
CA ARG A 105 -4.28 -13.46 -6.51
C ARG A 105 -3.46 -13.02 -7.71
N PHE A 106 -2.33 -13.70 -7.89
CA PHE A 106 -1.51 -13.64 -9.10
C PHE A 106 -1.50 -15.01 -9.76
N PHE A 107 -1.51 -15.06 -11.09
CA PHE A 107 -1.30 -16.29 -11.85
C PHE A 107 -0.70 -16.00 -13.22
N LYS A 108 -0.24 -17.05 -13.90
CA LYS A 108 0.16 -16.95 -15.30
C LYS A 108 -1.01 -17.25 -16.21
N ARG A 109 -1.19 -16.42 -17.24
CA ARG A 109 -2.01 -16.74 -18.41
C ARG A 109 -1.09 -16.64 -19.61
N GLU A 110 -0.93 -17.77 -20.31
CA GLU A 110 0.07 -17.91 -21.37
C GLU A 110 1.48 -17.55 -20.85
N ASN A 111 2.11 -16.50 -21.38
CA ASN A 111 3.42 -16.00 -20.97
C ASN A 111 3.36 -14.68 -20.18
N GLN A 112 2.18 -14.25 -19.76
CA GLN A 112 1.99 -13.00 -19.05
C GLN A 112 1.57 -13.23 -17.59
N THR A 113 1.96 -12.30 -16.73
CA THR A 113 1.50 -12.28 -15.34
C THR A 113 0.16 -11.55 -15.29
N VAL A 114 -0.83 -12.20 -14.72
CA VAL A 114 -2.17 -11.64 -14.48
C VAL A 114 -2.34 -11.40 -12.99
N ILE A 115 -2.86 -10.22 -12.66
CA ILE A 115 -3.27 -9.81 -11.33
C ILE A 115 -4.79 -9.78 -11.35
N GLU A 116 -5.42 -10.61 -10.53
CA GLU A 116 -6.86 -10.57 -10.32
C GLU A 116 -7.16 -9.81 -9.04
N PHE A 117 -8.08 -8.85 -9.13
CA PHE A 117 -8.54 -8.05 -8.01
C PHE A 117 -9.79 -8.65 -7.38
N ILE A 118 -10.06 -8.31 -6.12
CA ILE A 118 -11.24 -8.79 -5.38
C ILE A 118 -12.58 -8.43 -6.02
N CYS A 119 -12.61 -7.42 -6.89
CA CYS A 119 -13.80 -7.04 -7.66
C CYS A 119 -14.01 -7.88 -8.93
N GLY A 120 -13.12 -8.84 -9.22
CA GLY A 120 -13.14 -9.67 -10.42
C GLY A 120 -12.47 -9.03 -11.64
N GLU A 121 -11.99 -7.79 -11.53
CA GLU A 121 -11.19 -7.18 -12.60
C GLU A 121 -9.81 -7.82 -12.69
N GLU A 122 -9.28 -7.86 -13.91
CA GLU A 122 -7.97 -8.41 -14.20
C GLU A 122 -7.05 -7.36 -14.82
N LEU A 123 -5.78 -7.43 -14.47
CA LEU A 123 -4.73 -6.60 -15.03
C LEU A 123 -3.58 -7.49 -15.48
N VAL A 124 -3.16 -7.31 -16.73
CA VAL A 124 -2.00 -7.99 -17.31
C VAL A 124 -0.78 -7.10 -17.18
N VAL A 125 0.33 -7.62 -16.65
CA VAL A 125 1.58 -6.87 -16.49
C VAL A 125 2.77 -7.61 -17.08
N ASP A 126 3.69 -6.84 -17.68
CA ASP A 126 5.00 -7.32 -18.11
C ASP A 126 6.00 -7.32 -16.94
N ILE A 127 5.65 -8.04 -15.88
CA ILE A 127 6.46 -8.19 -14.66
C ILE A 127 6.42 -9.66 -14.27
N PRO A 128 7.56 -10.32 -13.96
CA PRO A 128 7.57 -11.73 -13.62
C PRO A 128 6.65 -12.06 -12.43
N LEU A 129 5.88 -13.14 -12.52
CA LEU A 129 4.98 -13.61 -11.46
C LEU A 129 5.68 -13.68 -10.10
N SER A 130 6.88 -14.26 -10.06
CA SER A 130 7.68 -14.39 -8.84
C SER A 130 8.03 -13.05 -8.19
N GLN A 131 8.21 -11.99 -8.99
CA GLN A 131 8.45 -10.64 -8.49
C GLN A 131 7.18 -10.06 -7.88
N CYS A 132 6.02 -10.22 -8.53
CA CYS A 132 4.73 -9.79 -7.98
C CYS A 132 4.43 -10.48 -6.65
N GLU A 133 4.56 -11.81 -6.59
CA GLU A 133 4.35 -12.61 -5.37
C GLU A 133 5.33 -12.21 -4.26
N SER A 134 6.61 -11.98 -4.59
CA SER A 134 7.61 -11.53 -3.63
C SER A 134 7.23 -10.19 -2.99
N GLN A 135 6.75 -9.23 -3.78
CA GLN A 135 6.37 -7.91 -3.26
C GLN A 135 5.05 -7.95 -2.49
N TYR A 136 4.10 -8.75 -2.93
CA TYR A 136 2.87 -9.03 -2.18
C TYR A 136 3.20 -9.65 -0.81
N ASN A 137 4.06 -10.66 -0.77
CA ASN A 137 4.47 -11.32 0.47
C ASN A 137 5.17 -10.34 1.45
N LYS A 138 5.96 -9.39 0.96
CA LYS A 138 6.53 -8.32 1.82
C LYS A 138 5.44 -7.46 2.44
N ALA A 139 4.45 -7.04 1.64
CA ALA A 139 3.34 -6.23 2.13
C ALA A 139 2.46 -6.98 3.14
N THR A 140 2.14 -8.25 2.87
CA THR A 140 1.38 -9.11 3.79
C THR A 140 2.12 -9.31 5.11
N ARG A 141 3.44 -9.58 5.08
CA ARG A 141 4.25 -9.68 6.31
C ARG A 141 4.20 -8.42 7.16
N ILE A 142 4.18 -7.25 6.53
CA ILE A 142 4.04 -5.98 7.26
C ILE A 142 2.69 -5.92 7.96
N TYR A 143 1.62 -6.19 7.22
CA TYR A 143 0.25 -6.17 7.74
C TYR A 143 0.04 -7.19 8.86
N ASP A 144 0.50 -8.43 8.71
CA ASP A 144 0.35 -9.49 9.70
C ASP A 144 0.99 -9.12 11.05
N LYS A 145 2.19 -8.52 11.02
CA LYS A 145 2.87 -8.05 12.24
C LYS A 145 2.09 -6.92 12.89
N TYR A 146 1.54 -6.01 12.10
CA TYR A 146 0.68 -4.93 12.61
C TYR A 146 -0.57 -5.49 13.29
N VAL A 147 -1.28 -6.42 12.66
CA VAL A 147 -2.49 -7.06 13.24
C VAL A 147 -2.16 -7.74 14.56
N LYS A 148 -1.08 -8.52 14.62
CA LYS A 148 -0.63 -9.17 15.87
C LYS A 148 -0.30 -8.15 16.97
N PHE A 149 0.39 -7.07 16.62
CA PHE A 149 0.72 -6.00 17.57
C PHE A 149 -0.53 -5.27 18.07
N LYS A 150 -1.49 -4.98 17.18
CA LYS A 150 -2.77 -4.36 17.52
C LYS A 150 -3.57 -5.25 18.49
N GLN A 151 -3.74 -6.53 18.17
CA GLN A 151 -4.42 -7.52 19.03
C GLN A 151 -3.71 -7.70 20.39
N PHE A 152 -2.39 -7.63 20.41
CA PHE A 152 -1.63 -7.65 21.66
C PHE A 152 -1.93 -6.40 22.49
N ARG A 153 -1.80 -5.21 21.91
CA ARG A 153 -2.06 -3.93 22.59
C ARG A 153 -3.50 -3.85 23.14
N GLU A 154 -4.49 -4.25 22.36
CA GLU A 154 -5.90 -4.25 22.77
C GLU A 154 -6.12 -5.13 24.00
N ARG A 155 -5.54 -6.35 24.03
CA ARG A 155 -5.59 -7.23 25.21
C ARG A 155 -4.92 -6.63 26.44
N TYR A 156 -3.76 -5.99 26.29
CA TYR A 156 -3.09 -5.36 27.43
C TYR A 156 -3.91 -4.21 28.03
N LEU A 157 -4.50 -3.38 27.17
CA LEU A 157 -5.32 -2.27 27.60
C LEU A 157 -6.63 -2.74 28.25
N SER A 158 -7.28 -3.80 27.75
CA SER A 158 -8.50 -4.34 28.36
C SER A 158 -8.25 -4.93 29.76
N THR A 159 -7.15 -5.66 29.95
CA THR A 159 -6.81 -6.26 31.25
C THR A 159 -6.46 -5.20 32.31
N THR A 160 -5.86 -4.08 31.90
CA THR A 160 -5.54 -2.98 32.82
C THR A 160 -6.81 -2.34 33.40
N VAL A 161 -7.89 -2.26 32.61
CA VAL A 161 -9.17 -1.68 33.04
C VAL A 161 -9.86 -2.57 34.07
N GLU A 162 -9.91 -3.89 33.86
CA GLU A 162 -10.52 -4.84 34.83
C GLU A 162 -9.77 -4.86 36.17
N THR A 163 -8.45 -4.72 36.14
CA THR A 163 -7.63 -4.70 37.36
C THR A 163 -7.92 -3.47 38.24
N ILE A 164 -8.21 -2.31 37.63
CA ILE A 164 -8.54 -1.08 38.38
C ILE A 164 -9.90 -1.19 39.09
N TYR A 165 -10.91 -1.82 38.47
CA TYR A 165 -12.22 -1.99 39.09
C TYR A 165 -12.22 -3.00 40.25
N THR A 166 -11.24 -3.90 40.32
CA THR A 166 -11.15 -4.90 41.39
C THR A 166 -10.48 -4.34 42.65
N ILE A 167 -9.67 -3.29 42.52
CA ILE A 167 -8.91 -2.70 43.64
C ILE A 167 -9.75 -1.68 44.44
N ASN A 168 -10.79 -1.09 43.85
CA ASN A 168 -11.60 -0.05 44.49
C ASN A 168 -12.86 -0.57 45.24
N HIS A 169 -12.98 -1.88 45.42
CA HIS A 169 -14.06 -2.51 46.19
C HIS A 169 -13.52 -3.41 47.31
N LYS A 170 -12.75 -2.83 48.24
CA LYS A 170 -12.49 -3.38 49.57
C LYS A 170 -12.43 -2.28 50.61
#